data_AF-A0A9E8SFI8-F1
#
_entry.id   AF-A0A9E8SFI8-F1
#
_cell.length_a   1.000
_cell.length_b   1.000
_cell.length_c   1.000
_cell.angle_alpha   90.00
_cell.angle_beta   90.00
_cell.angle_gamma   90.00
#
_symmetry.space_group_name_H-M   'P 1'
#
loop_
_entity.id
_entity.type
_entity.pdbx_description
1 polymer ?
#
loop_
_entity_poly.entity_id
_entity_poly.type
_entity_poly.pdbx_seq_one_letter_code
_entity_poly.pdbx_strand_id
1 'polypeptide(L)'
;MFLNFNYTFTDKSYNNPREFDQYNEDKYSSVKSIHIHGTTDRHDNNPVIFGFGDEIDDDYKSIEKLNDNSYLEHIKSINYLETDNYKKLLEYINSGNFQIFIFGHSCGISDRTLLNTIFEHENCASIKLFYHQKAEHIDNYSDIVRNISRNFNDKAKMRDRVVNKNYCEQLK
;
A
#
# COMPACT_ATOMS: atom_id res chain seq x y z
N MET A 1 4.88 -4.59 9.89
CA MET A 1 5.61 -4.54 8.60
C MET A 1 5.32 -3.19 7.96
N PHE A 2 6.32 -2.49 7.43
CA PHE A 2 6.12 -1.32 6.57
C PHE A 2 6.12 -1.75 5.10
N LEU A 3 5.11 -1.31 4.36
CA LEU A 3 5.06 -1.44 2.90
C LEU A 3 5.30 -0.05 2.31
N ASN A 4 6.50 0.19 1.78
CA ASN A 4 6.93 1.48 1.28
C ASN A 4 6.79 1.53 -0.25
N PHE A 5 5.98 2.48 -0.72
CA PHE A 5 5.74 2.78 -2.14
C PHE A 5 6.68 3.88 -2.66
N ASN A 6 7.54 4.46 -1.81
CA ASN A 6 8.53 5.43 -2.24
C ASN A 6 9.81 4.72 -2.66
N TYR A 7 10.47 5.27 -3.67
CA TYR A 7 11.82 4.84 -4.06
C TYR A 7 12.88 5.21 -3.02
N THR A 8 12.56 6.11 -2.08
CA THR A 8 13.44 6.54 -0.99
C THR A 8 13.02 5.90 0.34
N PHE A 9 13.93 5.90 1.31
CA PHE A 9 13.79 5.23 2.60
C PHE A 9 12.96 6.02 3.63
N THR A 10 11.74 6.44 3.26
CA THR A 10 10.84 7.20 4.13
C THR A 10 10.39 6.43 5.37
N ASP A 11 10.39 5.10 5.31
CA ASP A 11 10.16 4.21 6.46
C ASP A 11 11.21 4.41 7.57
N LYS A 12 12.44 4.82 7.23
CA LYS A 12 13.49 5.10 8.23
C LYS A 12 13.13 6.24 9.18
N SER A 13 12.27 7.16 8.77
CA SER A 13 11.76 8.21 9.66
C SER A 13 10.83 7.68 10.76
N TYR A 14 10.26 6.49 10.56
CA TYR A 14 9.34 5.83 11.49
C TYR A 14 9.98 4.62 12.19
N ASN A 15 11.26 4.35 11.94
CA ASN A 15 11.97 3.16 12.41
C ASN A 15 12.43 3.27 13.88
N ASN A 16 11.92 4.20 14.68
CA ASN A 16 12.09 4.16 16.13
C ASN A 16 11.00 3.25 16.73
N PRO A 17 11.27 1.96 17.00
CA PRO A 17 10.24 1.01 17.42
C PRO A 17 9.62 1.42 18.76
N ARG A 18 10.37 2.17 19.57
CA ARG A 18 9.92 2.71 20.87
C ARG A 18 8.74 3.66 20.77
N GLU A 19 8.47 4.24 19.60
CA GLU A 19 7.34 5.15 19.40
C GLU A 19 6.04 4.41 19.07
N PHE A 20 6.12 3.16 18.57
CA PHE A 20 4.97 2.35 18.14
C PHE A 20 4.73 1.11 19.01
N ASP A 21 5.76 0.59 19.69
CA ASP A 21 5.64 -0.52 20.64
C ASP A 21 5.11 0.00 21.97
N GLN A 22 3.81 0.31 22.02
CA GLN A 22 3.12 0.49 23.28
C GLN A 22 2.82 -0.88 23.89
N TYR A 23 3.41 -1.12 25.07
CA TYR A 23 3.01 -2.15 26.02
C TYR A 23 3.10 -3.60 25.50
N ASN A 24 4.30 -4.18 25.53
CA ASN A 24 4.59 -5.41 26.29
C ASN A 24 5.92 -6.04 25.86
N GLU A 25 6.75 -6.28 26.87
CA GLU A 25 7.88 -7.23 26.92
C GLU A 25 9.08 -6.96 26.01
N ASP A 26 10.25 -7.41 26.47
CA ASP A 26 11.60 -7.27 25.91
C ASP A 26 11.82 -7.92 24.52
N LYS A 27 10.77 -8.01 23.69
CA LYS A 27 10.82 -8.43 22.29
C LYS A 27 10.86 -7.20 21.39
N TYR A 28 12.07 -6.69 21.15
CA TYR A 28 12.29 -5.78 20.04
C TYR A 28 11.98 -6.52 18.74
N SER A 29 10.78 -6.30 18.19
CA SER A 29 10.47 -6.80 16.86
C SER A 29 11.24 -5.93 15.86
N SER A 30 12.16 -6.54 15.10
CA SER A 30 12.78 -5.84 13.99
C SER A 30 11.67 -5.49 13.01
N VAL A 31 11.38 -4.20 12.83
CA VAL A 31 10.37 -3.76 11.88
C VAL A 31 10.83 -4.18 10.48
N LYS A 32 10.07 -5.10 9.87
CA LYS A 32 10.31 -5.52 8.48
C LYS A 32 9.76 -4.44 7.53
N SER A 33 10.58 -3.95 6.61
CA SER A 33 10.19 -3.04 5.53
C SER A 33 10.24 -3.76 4.18
N ILE A 34 9.24 -3.56 3.34
CA ILE A 34 9.19 -3.99 1.94
C ILE A 34 9.10 -2.74 1.08
N HIS A 35 10.07 -2.53 0.19
CA HIS A 35 10.05 -1.46 -0.80
C HIS A 35 9.51 -2.00 -2.11
N ILE A 36 8.20 -1.86 -2.30
CA ILE A 36 7.48 -2.57 -3.35
C ILE A 36 7.77 -2.03 -4.75
N HIS A 37 8.22 -0.78 -4.87
CA HIS A 37 8.60 -0.14 -6.12
C HIS A 37 10.11 -0.10 -6.37
N GLY A 38 10.89 -0.88 -5.63
CA GLY A 38 12.35 -0.75 -5.66
C GLY A 38 12.88 0.36 -4.76
N THR A 39 14.20 0.55 -4.76
CA THR A 39 14.84 1.66 -4.05
C THR A 39 15.84 2.43 -4.92
N THR A 40 16.25 3.60 -4.46
CA THR A 40 17.35 4.37 -5.05
C THR A 40 18.74 3.79 -4.75
N ASP A 41 18.85 2.79 -3.87
CA ASP A 41 20.12 2.13 -3.59
C ASP A 41 20.49 1.18 -4.74
N ARG A 42 21.68 1.36 -5.29
CA ARG A 42 22.16 0.54 -6.41
C ARG A 42 22.69 -0.82 -5.96
N HIS A 43 22.80 -1.05 -4.66
CA HIS A 43 23.46 -2.23 -4.09
C HIS A 43 22.49 -3.20 -3.39
N ASP A 44 21.20 -2.87 -3.29
CA ASP A 44 20.22 -3.69 -2.56
C ASP A 44 19.52 -4.76 -3.43
N ASN A 45 19.86 -4.84 -4.72
CA ASN A 45 19.23 -5.70 -5.72
C ASN A 45 17.69 -5.53 -5.79
N ASN A 46 17.19 -4.32 -5.53
CA ASN A 46 15.78 -3.98 -5.62
C ASN A 46 15.57 -2.85 -6.65
N PRO A 47 15.64 -3.17 -7.95
CA PRO A 47 15.57 -2.16 -9.01
C PRO A 47 14.25 -1.39 -8.97
N VAL A 48 14.32 -0.13 -9.40
CA VAL A 48 13.16 0.75 -9.45
C VAL A 48 12.13 0.24 -10.46
N ILE A 49 10.89 0.12 -10.00
CA ILE A 49 9.74 -0.28 -10.81
C ILE A 49 8.88 0.95 -11.11
N PHE A 50 8.89 1.38 -12.37
CA PHE A 50 7.94 2.36 -12.90
C PHE A 50 6.83 1.65 -13.68
N GLY A 51 5.66 2.29 -13.75
CA GLY A 51 4.58 1.78 -14.59
C GLY A 51 3.18 2.03 -14.05
N PHE A 52 2.23 1.29 -14.62
CA PHE A 52 0.83 1.30 -14.24
C PHE A 52 0.40 -0.09 -13.77
N GLY A 53 -0.51 -0.16 -12.80
CA GLY A 53 -0.88 -1.38 -12.09
C GLY A 53 -2.37 -1.46 -11.80
N ASP A 54 -3.20 -1.10 -12.79
CA ASP A 54 -4.65 -1.34 -12.79
C ASP A 54 -5.00 -2.40 -13.83
N GLU A 55 -4.91 -3.66 -13.42
CA GLU A 55 -5.31 -4.80 -14.26
C GLU A 55 -6.81 -5.09 -14.20
N ILE A 56 -7.51 -4.43 -13.28
CA ILE A 56 -8.95 -4.62 -13.05
C ILE A 56 -9.74 -3.85 -14.11
N ASP A 57 -9.16 -2.75 -14.62
CA ASP A 57 -9.74 -1.90 -15.65
C ASP A 57 -9.95 -2.64 -16.99
N ASP A 58 -11.00 -2.25 -17.71
CA ASP A 58 -11.34 -2.85 -19.01
C ASP A 58 -10.36 -2.43 -20.13
N ASP A 59 -9.70 -1.29 -19.99
CA ASP A 59 -8.66 -0.85 -20.92
C ASP A 59 -7.45 -1.80 -20.86
N TYR A 60 -7.07 -2.29 -19.67
CA TYR A 60 -6.00 -3.27 -19.53
C TYR A 60 -6.31 -4.58 -20.27
N LYS A 61 -7.54 -5.08 -20.13
CA LYS A 61 -8.00 -6.28 -20.87
C LYS A 61 -7.96 -6.08 -22.38
N SER A 62 -8.15 -4.84 -22.84
CA SER A 62 -8.05 -4.50 -24.26
C SER A 62 -6.60 -4.52 -24.73
N ILE A 63 -5.66 -4.07 -23.90
CA ILE A 63 -4.21 -4.13 -24.16
C ILE A 63 -3.73 -5.59 -24.23
N GLU A 64 -4.09 -6.44 -23.26
CA GLU A 64 -3.71 -7.86 -23.27
C GLU A 64 -4.14 -8.58 -24.55
N LYS A 65 -5.33 -8.26 -25.07
CA LYS A 65 -5.87 -8.87 -26.30
C LYS A 65 -5.11 -8.50 -27.56
N LEU A 66 -4.28 -7.45 -27.54
CA LEU A 66 -3.42 -7.09 -28.67
C LEU A 66 -2.32 -8.14 -28.91
N ASN A 67 -2.03 -8.99 -27.92
CA ASN A 67 -1.04 -10.06 -28.00
C ASN A 67 0.34 -9.57 -28.46
N ASP A 68 0.73 -8.38 -27.99
CA ASP A 68 2.01 -7.76 -28.22
C ASP A 68 2.62 -7.39 -26.86
N ASN A 69 3.71 -8.07 -26.51
CA ASN A 69 4.35 -7.95 -25.21
C ASN A 69 4.93 -6.56 -24.95
N SER A 70 5.20 -5.76 -25.98
CA SER A 70 5.74 -4.41 -25.81
C SER A 70 4.81 -3.50 -25.00
N TYR A 71 3.49 -3.70 -25.09
CA TYR A 71 2.52 -2.94 -24.29
C TYR A 71 2.48 -3.35 -22.81
N LEU A 72 3.08 -4.50 -22.46
CA LEU A 72 3.10 -5.03 -21.10
C LEU A 72 4.41 -4.72 -20.34
N GLU A 73 5.43 -4.15 -21.01
CA GLU A 73 6.76 -3.87 -20.43
C GLU A 73 6.72 -2.95 -19.19
N HIS A 74 5.70 -2.11 -19.06
CA HIS A 74 5.56 -1.14 -17.97
C HIS A 74 4.35 -1.42 -17.09
N ILE A 75 3.96 -2.70 -17.00
CA ILE A 75 2.92 -3.16 -16.10
C ILE A 75 3.56 -3.59 -14.77
N LYS A 76 3.21 -2.88 -13.70
CA LYS A 76 3.85 -3.03 -12.38
C LYS A 76 3.74 -4.44 -11.81
N SER A 77 2.58 -5.07 -11.96
CA SER A 77 2.31 -6.43 -11.48
C SER A 77 3.22 -7.49 -12.11
N ILE A 78 3.60 -7.31 -13.37
CA ILE A 78 4.61 -8.16 -14.03
C ILE A 78 5.98 -7.86 -13.41
N ASN A 79 6.35 -6.59 -13.30
CA ASN A 79 7.66 -6.18 -12.78
C ASN A 79 7.83 -6.53 -11.28
N TYR A 80 6.76 -6.67 -10.51
CA TYR A 80 6.79 -7.18 -9.15
C TYR A 80 7.30 -8.62 -9.03
N LEU A 81 7.30 -9.39 -10.13
CA LEU A 81 7.86 -10.74 -10.18
C LEU A 81 9.39 -10.76 -10.32
N GLU A 82 10.01 -9.62 -10.63
CA GLU A 82 11.46 -9.50 -10.75
C GLU A 82 12.18 -9.51 -9.39
N THR A 83 11.44 -9.31 -8.29
CA THR A 83 11.97 -9.36 -6.93
C THR A 83 11.05 -10.16 -6.00
N ASP A 84 11.56 -10.58 -4.85
CA ASP A 84 10.80 -11.36 -3.88
C ASP A 84 9.84 -10.49 -3.02
N ASN A 85 9.78 -9.18 -3.25
CA ASN A 85 9.06 -8.23 -2.40
C ASN A 85 7.56 -8.46 -2.37
N TYR A 86 6.95 -8.68 -3.54
CA TYR A 86 5.51 -8.94 -3.61
C TYR A 86 5.15 -10.28 -2.97
N LYS A 87 5.98 -11.31 -3.15
CA LYS A 87 5.80 -12.60 -2.48
C LYS A 87 5.88 -12.48 -0.96
N LYS A 88 6.88 -11.76 -0.42
CA LYS A 88 6.98 -11.48 1.02
C LYS A 88 5.75 -10.75 1.57
N LEU A 89 5.19 -9.82 0.80
CA LEU A 89 3.93 -9.15 1.14
C LEU A 89 2.78 -10.15 1.22
N LEU A 90 2.63 -11.02 0.21
CA LEU A 90 1.60 -12.05 0.20
C LEU A 90 1.74 -13.03 1.37
N GLU A 91 2.95 -13.49 1.66
CA GLU A 91 3.23 -14.36 2.82
C GLU A 91 2.82 -13.68 4.14
N TYR A 92 3.10 -12.38 4.28
CA TYR A 92 2.71 -11.61 5.47
C TYR A 92 1.19 -11.53 5.63
N ILE A 93 0.45 -11.09 4.60
CA ILE A 93 -1.01 -10.91 4.70
C ILE A 93 -1.77 -12.23 4.85
N ASN A 94 -1.19 -13.34 4.37
CA ASN A 94 -1.72 -14.69 4.56
C ASN A 94 -1.40 -15.29 5.94
N SER A 95 -0.39 -14.76 6.65
CA SER A 95 0.05 -15.34 7.94
C SER A 95 -0.95 -15.19 9.08
N GLY A 96 -1.87 -14.23 8.98
CA GLY A 96 -2.92 -14.01 9.98
C GLY A 96 -3.60 -12.66 9.82
N ASN A 97 -4.48 -12.33 10.77
CA ASN A 97 -5.21 -11.07 10.79
C ASN A 97 -4.28 -9.87 10.87
N PHE A 98 -4.60 -8.83 10.10
CA PHE A 98 -3.82 -7.59 10.10
C PHE A 98 -4.71 -6.36 9.99
N GLN A 99 -4.15 -5.23 10.42
CA GLN A 99 -4.73 -3.90 10.27
C GLN A 99 -3.80 -3.06 9.40
N ILE A 100 -4.39 -2.23 8.55
CA ILE A 100 -3.66 -1.31 7.69
C ILE A 100 -3.69 0.09 8.31
N PHE A 101 -2.51 0.69 8.39
CA PHE A 101 -2.34 2.10 8.72
C PHE A 101 -1.79 2.83 7.50
N ILE A 102 -2.49 3.85 7.03
CA ILE A 102 -2.11 4.61 5.83
C ILE A 102 -1.46 5.93 6.24
N PHE A 103 -0.18 6.06 5.92
CA PHE A 103 0.66 7.24 6.16
C PHE A 103 1.00 7.93 4.83
N GLY A 104 0.01 8.48 4.16
CA GLY A 104 0.24 9.13 2.88
C GLY A 104 -1.02 9.48 2.12
N HIS A 105 -0.85 10.25 1.05
CA HIS A 105 -1.94 10.71 0.20
C HIS A 105 -2.23 9.78 -0.99
N SER A 106 -1.24 9.01 -1.43
CA SER A 106 -1.32 8.27 -2.68
C SER A 106 -1.83 6.85 -2.44
N CYS A 107 -3.11 6.64 -2.71
CA CYS A 107 -3.72 5.33 -2.95
C CYS A 107 -4.37 5.35 -4.35
N GLY A 108 -3.61 5.85 -5.33
CA GLY A 108 -4.08 6.09 -6.67
C GLY A 108 -4.29 4.80 -7.47
N ILE A 109 -4.91 4.96 -8.64
CA ILE A 109 -5.20 3.85 -9.55
C ILE A 109 -3.95 3.17 -10.11
N SER A 110 -2.79 3.84 -10.07
CA SER A 110 -1.52 3.28 -10.55
C SER A 110 -1.09 2.01 -9.86
N ASP A 111 -1.62 1.73 -8.67
CA ASP A 111 -1.28 0.56 -7.85
C ASP A 111 -2.54 -0.22 -7.46
N ARG A 112 -3.63 -0.04 -8.23
CA ARG A 112 -4.97 -0.52 -7.87
C ARG A 112 -5.02 -2.03 -7.66
N THR A 113 -4.39 -2.84 -8.51
CA THR A 113 -4.38 -4.30 -8.35
C THR A 113 -3.78 -4.69 -7.01
N LEU A 114 -2.62 -4.13 -6.66
CA LEU A 114 -1.93 -4.42 -5.40
C LEU A 114 -2.74 -3.91 -4.20
N LEU A 115 -3.22 -2.66 -4.25
CA LEU A 115 -4.00 -2.08 -3.17
C LEU A 115 -5.31 -2.84 -2.96
N ASN A 116 -6.00 -3.23 -4.03
CA ASN A 116 -7.19 -4.08 -3.98
C ASN A 116 -6.89 -5.42 -3.28
N THR A 117 -5.78 -6.06 -3.66
CA THR A 117 -5.34 -7.34 -3.07
C THR A 117 -5.21 -7.24 -1.56
N ILE A 118 -4.58 -6.18 -1.04
CA ILE A 118 -4.40 -5.99 0.41
C ILE A 118 -5.70 -5.54 1.08
N PHE A 119 -6.43 -4.59 0.47
CA PHE A 119 -7.63 -3.97 1.04
C PHE A 119 -8.81 -4.93 1.12
N GLU A 120 -8.96 -5.85 0.18
CA GLU A 120 -10.03 -6.84 0.13
C GLU A 120 -9.63 -8.24 0.65
N HIS A 121 -8.37 -8.41 1.06
CA HIS A 121 -7.87 -9.64 1.68
C HIS A 121 -8.75 -10.09 2.84
N GLU A 122 -8.99 -11.39 3.00
CA GLU A 122 -9.89 -11.92 4.03
C GLU A 122 -9.42 -11.57 5.45
N ASN A 123 -8.11 -11.67 5.69
CA ASN A 123 -7.47 -11.32 6.95
C ASN A 123 -7.36 -9.81 7.26
N CYS A 124 -7.77 -8.93 6.34
CA CYS A 124 -7.73 -7.48 6.57
C CYS A 124 -8.90 -7.07 7.46
N ALA A 125 -8.59 -6.70 8.70
CA ALA A 125 -9.58 -6.33 9.70
C ALA A 125 -10.08 -4.90 9.56
N SER A 126 -9.19 -3.94 9.31
CA SER A 126 -9.56 -2.54 9.12
C SER A 126 -8.44 -1.70 8.49
N ILE A 127 -8.81 -0.52 8.01
CA ILE A 127 -7.95 0.47 7.36
C ILE A 127 -8.12 1.80 8.12
N LYS A 128 -7.11 2.15 8.93
CA LYS A 128 -7.05 3.41 9.67
C LYS A 128 -6.18 4.43 8.92
N LEU A 129 -6.70 5.65 8.81
CA LEU A 129 -6.06 6.72 8.06
C LEU A 129 -5.35 7.70 9.00
N PHE A 130 -4.15 8.11 8.62
CA PHE A 130 -3.49 9.27 9.18
C PHE A 130 -3.55 10.42 8.17
N TYR A 131 -4.34 11.44 8.49
CA TYR A 131 -4.67 12.53 7.57
C TYR A 131 -3.84 13.79 7.88
N HIS A 132 -3.59 14.64 6.89
CA HIS A 132 -2.91 15.91 7.07
C HIS A 132 -3.90 17.06 7.15
N GLN A 133 -3.77 17.86 8.21
CA GLN A 133 -4.48 19.14 8.35
C GLN A 133 -3.73 20.21 7.55
N LYS A 134 -4.41 20.86 6.60
CA LYS A 134 -3.82 21.94 5.78
C LYS A 134 -4.13 23.32 6.35
N ALA A 135 -5.32 23.50 6.91
CA ALA A 135 -5.76 24.73 7.56
C ALA A 135 -6.85 24.41 8.59
N GLU A 136 -7.35 25.42 9.31
CA GLU A 136 -8.50 25.28 10.20
C GLU A 136 -9.68 24.66 9.44
N HIS A 137 -10.17 23.50 9.92
CA HIS A 137 -11.25 22.71 9.29
C HIS A 137 -10.99 22.16 7.87
N ILE A 138 -9.80 22.33 7.31
CA ILE A 138 -9.43 21.80 5.99
C ILE A 138 -8.38 20.70 6.14
N ASP A 139 -8.76 19.47 5.80
CA ASP A 139 -7.90 18.29 5.78
C ASP A 139 -8.05 17.49 4.48
N ASN A 140 -7.15 16.54 4.29
CA ASN A 140 -7.11 15.65 3.12
C ASN A 140 -7.87 14.31 3.32
N TYR A 141 -8.59 14.12 4.44
CA TYR A 141 -9.18 12.81 4.78
C TYR A 141 -10.12 12.32 3.67
N SER A 142 -11.02 13.20 3.21
CA SER A 142 -11.99 12.89 2.17
C SER A 142 -11.33 12.48 0.85
N ASP A 143 -10.20 13.12 0.50
CA ASP A 143 -9.46 12.80 -0.72
C ASP A 143 -8.78 11.43 -0.64
N ILE A 144 -8.19 11.09 0.51
CA ILE A 144 -7.61 9.76 0.75
C ILE A 144 -8.71 8.68 0.64
N VAL A 145 -9.86 8.88 1.31
CA VAL A 145 -10.98 7.93 1.25
C VAL A 145 -11.49 7.75 -0.18
N ARG A 146 -11.61 8.82 -0.96
CA ARG A 146 -12.00 8.72 -2.38
C ARG A 146 -11.01 7.89 -3.19
N ASN A 147 -9.71 8.08 -2.98
CA ASN A 147 -8.68 7.28 -3.64
C ASN A 147 -8.78 5.80 -3.23
N ILE A 148 -8.87 5.52 -1.93
CA ILE A 148 -9.06 4.17 -1.40
C ILE A 148 -10.31 3.52 -2.00
N SER A 149 -11.42 4.25 -2.10
CA SER A 149 -12.68 3.72 -2.62
C SER A 149 -12.58 3.19 -4.05
N ARG A 150 -11.65 3.71 -4.86
CA ARG A 150 -11.40 3.22 -6.24
C ARG A 150 -10.71 1.86 -6.26
N ASN A 151 -10.00 1.51 -5.19
CA ASN A 151 -9.30 0.23 -5.05
C ASN A 151 -10.19 -0.89 -4.48
N PHE A 152 -11.48 -0.62 -4.21
CA PHE A 152 -12.44 -1.64 -3.79
C PHE A 152 -13.37 -2.02 -4.94
N ASN A 153 -13.53 -3.31 -5.16
CA ASN A 153 -14.60 -3.90 -5.98
C ASN A 153 -15.88 -4.04 -5.14
N ASP A 154 -15.75 -4.45 -3.87
CA ASP A 154 -16.84 -4.59 -2.92
C ASP A 154 -16.97 -3.33 -2.03
N LYS A 155 -18.00 -2.53 -2.30
CA LYS A 155 -18.27 -1.30 -1.53
C LYS A 155 -18.80 -1.57 -0.13
N ALA A 156 -19.36 -2.75 0.16
CA ALA A 156 -19.74 -3.12 1.51
C ALA A 156 -18.49 -3.38 2.36
N LYS A 157 -17.53 -4.18 1.84
CA LYS A 157 -16.22 -4.37 2.49
C LYS A 157 -15.49 -3.05 2.73
N MET A 158 -15.56 -2.12 1.78
CA MET A 158 -14.98 -0.79 1.97
C MET A 158 -15.57 -0.07 3.19
N ARG A 159 -16.90 -0.02 3.32
CA ARG A 159 -17.57 0.68 4.43
C ARG A 159 -17.36 -0.01 5.78
N ASP A 160 -17.17 -1.33 5.77
CA ASP A 160 -16.87 -2.13 6.95
C ASP A 160 -15.43 -1.91 7.45
N ARG A 161 -14.46 -1.88 6.52
CA ARG A 161 -13.03 -1.84 6.85
C ARG A 161 -12.47 -0.43 7.03
N VAL A 162 -12.93 0.54 6.24
CA VAL A 162 -12.41 1.92 6.31
C VAL A 162 -12.94 2.58 7.58
N VAL A 163 -12.02 2.84 8.51
CA VAL A 163 -12.34 3.37 9.83
C VAL A 163 -12.94 4.77 9.71
N ASN A 164 -13.97 5.05 10.52
CA ASN A 164 -14.58 6.38 10.59
C ASN A 164 -13.56 7.46 10.97
N LYS A 165 -13.69 8.66 10.40
CA LYS A 165 -12.80 9.80 10.66
C LYS A 165 -12.62 10.09 12.15
N ASN A 166 -13.66 9.92 12.97
CA ASN A 166 -13.61 10.18 14.42
C ASN A 166 -12.63 9.26 15.17
N TYR A 167 -12.24 8.13 14.58
CA TYR A 167 -11.25 7.20 15.12
C TYR A 167 -9.92 7.24 14.34
N CYS A 168 -9.79 8.18 13.41
CA CYS A 168 -8.57 8.47 12.68
C CYS A 168 -7.82 9.63 13.35
N GLU A 169 -6.53 9.72 13.06
CA GLU A 169 -5.65 10.70 13.71
C GLU A 169 -4.96 11.56 12.66
N GLN A 170 -4.58 12.77 13.07
CA GLN A 170 -3.76 13.63 12.23
C GLN A 170 -2.32 13.10 12.20
N LEU A 171 -1.73 13.00 11.01
CA LEU A 171 -0.28 12.79 10.86
C LEU A 171 0.43 14.09 11.21
N LYS A 172 1.20 14.07 12.31
CA LYS A 172 1.95 15.22 12.83
C LYS A 172 3.30 15.39 12.15
#